data_AF-A0A944PSP1-F1
#
_entry.id   AF-A0A944PSP1-F1
#
_cell.length_a   1.000
_cell.length_b   1.000
_cell.length_c   1.000
_cell.angle_alpha   90.00
_cell.angle_beta   90.00
_cell.angle_gamma   90.00
#
_symmetry.space_group_name_H-M   'P 1'
#
loop_
_entity.id
_entity.type
_entity.pdbx_description
1 polymer ?
#
loop_
_entity_poly.entity_id
_entity_poly.type
_entity_poly.pdbx_seq_one_letter_code
_entity_poly.pdbx_strand_id
1 'polypeptide(L)'
;MRCCCRKNTLNPTDGLSRRTLIAIVRIEETRNYVWAGDVGHSLRLWRDFVQEPDHRLWDPDRPGCTEWLCCGEPHQARDNLEWAMLAMPRAAARELRRIIDEFDERY
;
A
#
# COMPACT_ATOMS: atom_id res chain seq x y z
N MET A 1 -1.77 20.90 15.01
CA MET A 1 -2.51 19.64 14.78
C MET A 1 -1.59 18.47 15.09
N ARG A 2 -2.07 17.40 15.73
CA ARG A 2 -1.31 16.15 15.88
C ARG A 2 -1.97 15.09 15.01
N CYS A 3 -1.19 14.48 14.12
CA CYS A 3 -1.65 13.33 13.35
C CYS A 3 -1.75 12.10 14.26
N CYS A 4 -2.85 11.36 14.20
CA CYS A 4 -3.11 10.18 15.05
C CYS A 4 -2.86 8.84 14.35
N CYS A 5 -2.53 8.85 13.06
CA CYS A 5 -2.41 7.62 12.29
C CYS A 5 -1.34 6.67 12.80
N ARG A 6 -1.70 5.39 12.85
CA ARG A 6 -0.77 4.29 13.07
C ARG A 6 0.30 4.34 11.98
N LYS A 7 1.57 4.39 12.37
CA LYS A 7 2.72 4.23 11.47
C LYS A 7 3.47 2.97 11.88
N ASN A 8 3.57 2.01 10.98
CA ASN A 8 4.33 0.79 11.24
C ASN A 8 5.56 0.68 10.31
N THR A 9 6.72 0.45 10.92
CA THR A 9 8.02 0.42 10.25
C THR A 9 8.33 -0.90 9.53
N LEU A 10 7.52 -1.95 9.75
CA LEU A 10 7.65 -3.22 9.04
C LEU A 10 7.42 -3.03 7.55
N ASN A 11 8.31 -3.58 6.73
CA ASN A 11 8.18 -3.55 5.28
C ASN A 11 7.32 -4.74 4.82
N PRO A 12 6.12 -4.50 4.27
CA PRO A 12 5.22 -5.60 3.92
C PRO A 12 5.74 -6.49 2.78
N THR A 13 6.84 -6.10 2.13
CA THR A 13 7.49 -6.90 1.09
C THR A 13 8.40 -8.01 1.64
N ASP A 14 8.65 -8.08 2.96
CA ASP A 14 9.59 -9.03 3.57
C ASP A 14 9.18 -10.50 3.38
N GLY A 15 7.89 -10.78 3.12
CA GLY A 15 7.37 -12.12 2.83
C GLY A 15 7.41 -12.54 1.36
N LEU A 16 7.86 -11.66 0.45
CA LEU A 16 7.87 -11.91 -0.99
C LEU A 16 9.11 -12.67 -1.43
N SER A 17 8.95 -13.59 -2.38
CA SER A 17 10.08 -14.25 -3.02
C SER A 17 11.03 -13.25 -3.68
N ARG A 18 12.32 -13.60 -3.75
CA ARG A 18 13.34 -12.79 -4.43
C ARG A 18 12.97 -12.46 -5.88
N ARG A 19 12.27 -13.37 -6.57
CA ARG A 19 11.79 -13.16 -7.94
C ARG A 19 10.77 -12.03 -8.00
N THR A 20 9.87 -11.97 -7.02
CA THR A 20 8.85 -10.91 -6.93
C THR A 20 9.47 -9.59 -6.50
N LEU A 21 10.42 -9.59 -5.58
CA LEU A 21 11.18 -8.38 -5.23
C LEU A 21 11.90 -7.78 -6.45
N ILE A 22 12.54 -8.62 -7.28
CA ILE A 22 13.15 -8.15 -8.54
C ILE A 22 12.10 -7.60 -9.51
N ALA A 23 10.92 -8.22 -9.58
CA ALA A 23 9.84 -7.72 -10.44
C ALA A 23 9.32 -6.35 -9.96
N ILE A 24 9.23 -6.14 -8.64
CA ILE A 24 8.88 -4.85 -8.03
C ILE A 24 9.92 -3.80 -8.42
N VAL A 25 11.20 -4.05 -8.15
CA VAL A 25 12.29 -3.10 -8.51
C VAL A 25 12.23 -2.75 -10.00
N ARG A 26 12.03 -3.74 -10.87
CA ARG A 26 11.92 -3.50 -12.32
C ARG A 26 10.76 -2.59 -12.68
N ILE A 27 9.56 -2.77 -12.10
CA ILE A 27 8.44 -1.88 -12.43
C ILE A 27 8.65 -0.47 -11.87
N GLU A 28 9.23 -0.35 -10.67
CA GLU A 28 9.53 0.93 -10.03
C GLU A 28 10.62 1.72 -10.78
N GLU A 29 11.53 1.03 -11.49
CA GLU A 29 12.57 1.67 -12.32
C GLU A 29 12.10 1.99 -13.75
N THR A 30 11.14 1.23 -14.30
CA THR A 30 10.82 1.27 -15.74
C THR A 30 9.46 1.87 -16.07
N ARG A 31 8.55 2.01 -15.10
CA ARG A 31 7.21 2.58 -15.33
C ARG A 31 7.17 4.01 -14.84
N ASN A 32 6.69 4.92 -15.70
CA ASN A 32 6.58 6.34 -15.38
C ASN A 32 5.43 6.68 -14.40
N TYR A 33 4.66 5.69 -13.97
CA TYR A 33 3.55 5.82 -13.03
C TYR A 33 3.75 5.02 -11.72
N VAL A 34 4.93 4.40 -11.53
CA VAL A 34 5.31 3.73 -10.28
C VAL A 34 6.72 4.20 -9.92
N TRP A 35 6.88 4.85 -8.77
CA TRP A 35 8.17 5.41 -8.35
C TRP A 35 9.01 4.40 -7.58
N ALA A 36 10.31 4.66 -7.44
CA ALA A 36 11.19 3.90 -6.56
C ALA A 36 10.61 3.82 -5.13
N GLY A 37 10.37 2.60 -4.64
CA GLY A 37 9.79 2.32 -3.33
C GLY A 37 8.28 2.52 -3.19
N ASP A 38 7.57 2.87 -4.28
CA ASP A 38 6.13 3.15 -4.27
C ASP A 38 5.30 1.93 -3.90
N VAL A 39 5.69 0.72 -4.31
CA VAL A 39 4.98 -0.51 -3.94
C VAL A 39 5.06 -0.75 -2.43
N GLY A 40 6.27 -0.61 -1.87
CA GLY A 40 6.46 -0.76 -0.42
C GLY A 40 5.75 0.32 0.39
N HIS A 41 5.76 1.57 -0.10
CA HIS A 41 5.02 2.67 0.52
C HIS A 41 3.51 2.40 0.52
N SER A 42 2.97 2.02 -0.64
CA SER A 42 1.54 1.76 -0.83
C SER A 42 1.06 0.58 0.02
N LEU A 43 1.85 -0.50 0.14
CA LEU A 43 1.53 -1.62 1.04
C LEU A 43 1.47 -1.18 2.51
N ARG A 44 2.42 -0.35 2.97
CA ARG A 44 2.42 0.14 4.35
C ARG A 44 1.19 0.99 4.63
N LEU A 45 0.89 1.91 3.72
CA LEU A 45 -0.21 2.85 3.85
C LEU A 45 -1.56 2.11 3.86
N TRP A 46 -1.76 1.16 2.94
CA TRP A 46 -2.98 0.35 2.90
C TRP A 46 -3.15 -0.50 4.15
N ARG A 47 -2.08 -1.21 4.57
CA ARG A 47 -2.08 -1.99 5.82
C ARG A 47 -2.44 -1.14 7.04
N ASP A 48 -1.78 0.00 7.18
CA ASP A 48 -1.95 0.85 8.36
C ASP A 48 -3.37 1.43 8.40
N PHE A 49 -3.96 1.75 7.24
CA PHE A 49 -5.35 2.17 7.10
C PHE A 49 -6.34 1.08 7.51
N VAL A 50 -6.31 -0.12 6.92
CA VAL A 50 -7.29 -1.18 7.24
C VAL A 50 -7.17 -1.74 8.67
N GLN A 51 -6.07 -1.43 9.36
CA GLN A 51 -5.87 -1.78 10.77
C GLN A 51 -6.39 -0.71 11.76
N GLU A 52 -6.72 0.49 11.30
CA GLU A 52 -7.29 1.52 12.15
C GLU A 52 -8.76 1.17 12.45
N PRO A 53 -9.21 1.06 13.72
CA PRO A 53 -10.57 0.62 14.04
C PRO A 53 -11.68 1.44 13.36
N ASP A 54 -11.45 2.74 13.17
CA ASP A 54 -12.41 3.68 12.60
C ASP A 54 -12.16 3.99 11.11
N HIS A 55 -11.35 3.18 10.40
CA HIS A 55 -11.01 3.44 8.99
C HIS A 55 -12.24 3.51 8.06
N ARG A 56 -13.32 2.77 8.37
CA ARG A 56 -14.58 2.84 7.62
C ARG A 56 -15.37 4.11 7.88
N LEU A 57 -15.07 4.82 8.96
CA LEU A 57 -15.62 6.12 9.31
C LEU A 57 -14.76 7.24 8.72
N TRP A 58 -13.98 6.95 7.67
CA TRP A 58 -13.18 7.93 6.94
C TRP A 58 -14.07 9.09 6.49
N ASP A 59 -13.97 10.15 7.25
CA ASP A 59 -14.66 11.41 7.03
C ASP A 59 -13.56 12.44 6.74
N PRO A 60 -13.46 12.93 5.49
CA PRO A 60 -12.47 13.95 5.14
C PRO A 60 -12.68 15.26 5.93
N ASP A 61 -13.83 15.44 6.59
CA ASP A 61 -14.17 16.59 7.42
C ASP A 61 -13.79 16.41 8.91
N ARG A 62 -13.28 15.22 9.32
CA ARG A 62 -12.75 14.99 10.69
C ARG A 62 -11.24 15.23 10.76
N PRO A 63 -10.76 16.22 11.55
CA PRO A 63 -9.35 16.58 11.57
C PRO A 63 -8.46 15.53 12.27
N GLY A 64 -7.27 15.27 11.70
CA GLY A 64 -6.13 14.63 12.36
C GLY A 64 -5.93 13.12 12.19
N CYS A 65 -6.99 12.29 12.13
CA CYS A 65 -6.86 10.82 12.03
C CYS A 65 -7.24 10.24 10.67
N THR A 66 -8.01 10.97 9.87
CA THR A 66 -8.47 10.58 8.52
C THR A 66 -8.08 11.63 7.48
N GLU A 67 -7.13 12.50 7.83
CA GLU A 67 -6.71 13.62 7.01
C GLU A 67 -5.53 13.20 6.12
N TRP A 68 -5.69 13.41 4.81
CA TRP A 68 -4.68 13.09 3.80
C TRP A 68 -3.29 13.67 4.13
N LEU A 69 -3.24 14.94 4.52
CA LEU A 69 -1.98 15.63 4.87
C LEU A 69 -1.26 14.94 6.04
N CYS A 70 -1.99 14.25 6.91
CA CYS A 70 -1.44 13.55 8.05
C CYS A 70 -1.07 12.08 7.76
N CYS A 71 -1.86 11.41 6.93
CA CYS A 71 -1.87 9.94 6.84
C CYS A 71 -1.62 9.40 5.43
N GLY A 72 -1.60 10.27 4.43
CA GLY A 72 -1.59 9.94 3.00
C GLY A 72 -2.97 9.53 2.48
N GLU A 73 -3.05 9.08 1.23
CA GLU A 73 -4.30 8.67 0.56
C GLU A 73 -4.37 7.12 0.49
N PRO A 74 -5.14 6.43 1.36
CA PRO A 74 -5.26 4.97 1.35
C PRO A 74 -5.83 4.40 0.07
N HIS A 75 -6.84 5.07 -0.49
CA HIS A 75 -7.46 4.63 -1.74
C HIS A 75 -6.49 4.75 -2.92
N GLN A 76 -5.73 5.86 -3.00
CA GLN A 76 -4.68 6.01 -4.01
C GLN A 76 -3.58 4.95 -3.83
N ALA A 77 -3.18 4.63 -2.60
CA ALA A 77 -2.23 3.56 -2.34
C ALA A 77 -2.77 2.20 -2.82
N ARG A 78 -4.05 1.89 -2.58
CA ARG A 78 -4.66 0.65 -3.06
C ARG A 78 -4.72 0.57 -4.59
N ASP A 79 -4.97 1.69 -5.25
CA ASP A 79 -4.92 1.80 -6.71
C ASP A 79 -3.49 1.61 -7.24
N ASN A 80 -2.48 2.23 -6.62
CA ASN A 80 -1.07 2.05 -6.99
C ASN A 80 -0.66 0.57 -6.93
N LEU A 81 -1.14 -0.18 -5.94
CA LEU A 81 -0.90 -1.61 -5.84
C LEU A 81 -1.54 -2.40 -6.99
N GLU A 82 -2.73 -2.00 -7.43
CA GLU A 82 -3.38 -2.59 -8.60
C GLU A 82 -2.58 -2.32 -9.87
N TRP A 83 -2.15 -1.08 -10.09
CA TRP A 83 -1.30 -0.69 -11.21
C TRP A 83 0.04 -1.44 -11.22
N ALA A 84 0.66 -1.60 -10.05
CA ALA A 84 1.88 -2.39 -9.89
C ALA A 84 1.66 -3.84 -10.33
N MET A 85 0.59 -4.50 -9.85
CA MET A 85 0.28 -5.88 -10.23
C MET A 85 0.01 -6.04 -11.74
N LEU A 86 -0.66 -5.07 -12.37
CA LEU A 86 -0.90 -5.07 -13.82
C LEU A 86 0.40 -4.94 -14.63
N ALA A 87 1.42 -4.28 -14.08
CA ALA A 87 2.72 -4.10 -14.72
C ALA A 87 3.69 -5.29 -14.52
N MET A 88 3.37 -6.23 -13.61
CA MET A 88 4.24 -7.34 -13.21
C MET A 88 3.98 -8.64 -14.01
N PRO A 89 4.97 -9.55 -14.08
CA PRO A 89 4.72 -10.91 -14.54
C PRO A 89 3.68 -11.62 -13.66
N ARG A 90 2.78 -12.40 -14.28
CA ARG A 90 1.63 -13.05 -13.62
C ARG A 90 1.98 -13.81 -12.33
N ALA A 91 3.14 -14.47 -12.26
CA ALA A 91 3.55 -15.20 -11.05
C ALA A 91 3.89 -14.26 -9.88
N ALA A 92 4.57 -13.15 -10.17
CA ALA A 92 4.94 -12.15 -9.17
C ALA A 92 3.70 -11.37 -8.70
N ALA A 93 2.82 -11.00 -9.64
CA ALA A 93 1.54 -10.36 -9.34
C ALA A 93 0.67 -11.22 -8.40
N ARG A 94 0.63 -12.54 -8.56
CA ARG A 94 -0.12 -13.44 -7.66
C ARG A 94 0.46 -13.48 -6.24
N GLU A 95 1.78 -13.34 -6.09
CA GLU A 95 2.39 -13.32 -4.76
C GLU A 95 2.09 -12.00 -4.05
N LEU A 96 2.21 -10.88 -4.77
CA LEU A 96 1.81 -9.57 -4.25
C LEU A 96 0.30 -9.52 -3.93
N ARG A 97 -0.55 -10.09 -4.79
CA ARG A 97 -2.00 -10.19 -4.59
C ARG A 97 -2.35 -10.87 -3.28
N ARG A 98 -1.68 -11.96 -2.90
CA ARG A 98 -1.96 -12.67 -1.64
C ARG A 98 -1.80 -11.77 -0.42
N ILE A 99 -0.74 -10.94 -0.39
CA ILE A 99 -0.54 -9.98 0.71
C ILE A 99 -1.64 -8.91 0.70
N ILE A 100 -2.02 -8.43 -0.48
CA ILE A 100 -3.07 -7.42 -0.62
C ILE A 100 -4.43 -7.97 -0.20
N ASP A 101 -4.76 -9.21 -0.57
CA ASP A 101 -6.01 -9.87 -0.20
C ASP A 101 -6.13 -9.99 1.33
N GLU A 102 -5.04 -10.30 2.05
CA GLU A 102 -5.01 -10.32 3.52
C GLU A 102 -5.33 -8.95 4.16
N PHE A 103 -5.05 -7.86 3.46
CA PHE A 103 -5.40 -6.51 3.89
C PHE A 103 -6.82 -6.14 3.46
N ASP A 104 -7.21 -6.49 2.24
CA ASP A 104 -8.55 -6.26 1.70
C ASP A 104 -9.63 -7.00 2.51
N GLU A 105 -9.32 -8.17 3.08
CA GLU A 105 -10.22 -8.90 4.02
C GLU A 105 -10.54 -8.12 5.30
N ARG A 106 -9.75 -7.10 5.64
CA ARG A 106 -9.94 -6.25 6.84
C ARG A 106 -10.66 -4.94 6.53
N TYR A 107 -10.77 -4.58 5.26
CA TYR A 107 -11.52 -3.43 4.78
C TYR A 107 -13.03 -3.62 4.96
#